data_AF-A0A366XLJ8-F1
#
_entry.id   AF-A0A366XLJ8-F1
#
_cell.length_a   1.000
_cell.length_b   1.000
_cell.length_c   1.000
_cell.angle_alpha   90.00
_cell.angle_beta   90.00
_cell.angle_gamma   90.00
#
_symmetry.space_group_name_H-M   'P 1'
#
loop_
_entity.id
_entity.type
_entity.pdbx_description
1 polymer ?
#
loop_
_entity_poly.entity_id
_entity_poly.type
_entity_poly.pdbx_seq_one_letter_code
_entity_poly.pdbx_strand_id
1 'polypeptide(L)'
;MQQGMLSSLLLSMSLVFGSSGAYATEMKPVTAQQWLQDEQINTKVSELLLLVMQDEVETLRFSLQRLALPQQEVARYLLLQKIEHQNISLTPRMAIFIESQSQLVPTYQILERGDGYEFTVPAFNFPVIANRLLQHWKKDQNTLAFVIKAEQKELVLQEWLSGSEHQIKAREALLIRELDGLSAEAVDALAKQLTQGLVISWLPSTSVVVRLAQVSRDADVYKMLWRMKADSDSQYELQRLASEGDLFSVEQLMSATQNPSLKQQAIEKLTQLHPLPENVKVFLISRMGLAEEASMVAQELVNQGHQSWLRELVSSNRQVKVTSIQKVLSN
;
A
#
# COMPACT_ATOMS: atom_id res chain seq x y z
N MET A 1 -37.54 -42.64 -46.52
CA MET A 1 -37.58 -42.07 -45.15
C MET A 1 -36.91 -42.95 -44.08
N GLN A 2 -36.08 -43.95 -44.43
CA GLN A 2 -35.48 -44.87 -43.43
C GLN A 2 -34.04 -44.52 -43.00
N GLN A 3 -33.33 -43.64 -43.72
CA GLN A 3 -31.94 -43.27 -43.35
C GLN A 3 -31.84 -42.15 -42.31
N GLY A 4 -32.92 -41.37 -42.10
CA GLY A 4 -32.96 -40.34 -41.05
C GLY A 4 -33.18 -40.91 -39.65
N MET A 5 -33.77 -42.11 -39.52
CA MET A 5 -34.02 -42.75 -38.22
C MET A 5 -32.75 -43.39 -37.62
N LEU A 6 -31.84 -43.87 -38.47
CA LEU A 6 -30.57 -44.48 -38.01
C LEU A 6 -29.58 -43.41 -37.54
N SER A 7 -29.54 -42.24 -38.19
CA SER A 7 -28.71 -41.12 -37.74
C SER A 7 -29.23 -40.49 -36.44
N SER A 8 -30.55 -40.47 -36.20
CA SER A 8 -31.10 -40.04 -34.90
C SER A 8 -30.83 -41.03 -33.77
N LEU A 9 -30.73 -42.34 -34.06
CA LEU A 9 -30.38 -43.37 -33.07
C LEU A 9 -28.89 -43.35 -32.73
N LEU A 10 -28.01 -43.09 -33.71
CA LEU A 10 -26.58 -42.92 -33.45
C LEU A 10 -26.27 -41.64 -32.68
N LEU A 11 -26.98 -40.54 -32.96
CA LEU A 11 -26.82 -39.28 -32.23
C LEU A 11 -27.33 -39.38 -30.79
N SER A 12 -28.43 -40.11 -30.54
CA SER A 12 -28.96 -40.33 -29.19
C SER A 12 -28.09 -41.29 -28.37
N MET A 13 -27.45 -42.29 -28.99
CA MET A 13 -26.46 -43.14 -28.30
C MET A 13 -25.18 -42.37 -27.95
N SER A 14 -24.73 -41.41 -28.78
CA SER A 14 -23.57 -40.58 -28.43
C SER A 14 -23.80 -39.61 -27.26
N LEU A 15 -25.06 -39.25 -26.97
CA LEU A 15 -25.42 -38.41 -25.82
C LEU A 15 -25.51 -39.20 -24.49
N VAL A 16 -25.72 -40.52 -24.54
CA VAL A 16 -25.81 -41.36 -23.32
C VAL A 16 -24.43 -41.81 -22.82
N PHE A 17 -23.42 -41.87 -23.69
CA PHE A 17 -22.04 -42.23 -23.33
C PHE A 17 -21.08 -41.03 -23.28
N GLY A 18 -21.60 -39.81 -23.45
CA GLY A 18 -20.82 -38.58 -23.68
C GLY A 18 -20.85 -37.54 -22.57
N SER A 19 -21.08 -37.93 -21.31
CA SER A 19 -20.89 -37.03 -20.17
C SER A 19 -20.51 -37.81 -18.92
N SER A 20 -19.24 -38.21 -18.82
CA SER A 20 -18.59 -38.34 -17.52
C SER A 20 -18.53 -36.95 -16.90
N GLY A 21 -19.65 -36.47 -16.36
CA GLY A 21 -19.66 -35.32 -15.47
C GLY A 21 -18.61 -35.58 -14.40
N ALA A 22 -17.70 -34.63 -14.21
CA ALA A 22 -16.76 -34.66 -13.09
C ALA A 22 -17.59 -34.55 -11.80
N TYR A 23 -18.04 -35.69 -11.29
CA TYR A 23 -18.72 -35.76 -10.01
C TYR A 23 -17.67 -35.45 -8.93
N ALA A 24 -17.87 -34.35 -8.22
CA ALA A 24 -17.08 -34.06 -7.03
C ALA A 24 -17.18 -35.24 -6.07
N THR A 25 -16.03 -35.74 -5.62
CA THR A 25 -15.94 -36.91 -4.76
C THR A 25 -15.88 -36.46 -3.31
N GLU A 26 -16.90 -36.78 -2.53
CA GLU A 26 -16.89 -36.49 -1.09
C GLU A 26 -15.83 -37.34 -0.38
N MET A 27 -15.00 -36.68 0.42
CA MET A 27 -13.95 -37.25 1.25
C MET A 27 -14.26 -36.92 2.71
N LYS A 28 -14.03 -37.88 3.61
CA LYS A 28 -14.15 -37.62 5.05
C LYS A 28 -13.02 -36.68 5.49
N PRO A 29 -13.28 -35.69 6.38
CA PRO A 29 -12.25 -34.76 6.86
C PRO A 29 -11.01 -35.46 7.44
N VAL A 30 -11.21 -36.55 8.19
CA VAL A 30 -10.12 -37.35 8.77
C VAL A 30 -9.22 -37.95 7.68
N THR A 31 -9.81 -38.41 6.57
CA THR A 31 -9.05 -38.97 5.45
C THR A 31 -8.23 -37.90 4.74
N ALA A 32 -8.79 -36.69 4.56
CA ALA A 32 -8.04 -35.56 4.00
C ALA A 32 -6.83 -35.22 4.88
N GLN A 33 -6.99 -35.21 6.20
CA GLN A 33 -5.90 -34.94 7.14
C GLN A 33 -4.81 -36.03 7.11
N GLN A 34 -5.20 -37.30 6.99
CA GLN A 34 -4.24 -38.41 6.84
C GLN A 34 -3.38 -38.24 5.58
N TRP A 35 -3.98 -37.84 4.46
CA TRP A 35 -3.25 -37.57 3.23
C TRP A 35 -2.23 -36.44 3.36
N LEU A 36 -2.55 -35.38 4.10
CA LEU A 36 -1.61 -34.28 4.35
C LEU A 36 -0.40 -34.71 5.18
N GLN A 37 -0.56 -35.75 6.02
CA GLN A 37 0.48 -36.27 6.90
C GLN A 37 1.24 -37.48 6.32
N ASP A 38 0.89 -37.92 5.11
CA ASP A 38 1.50 -39.07 4.46
C ASP A 38 2.99 -38.79 4.14
N GLU A 39 3.88 -39.64 4.66
CA GLU A 39 5.34 -39.47 4.50
C GLU A 39 5.81 -39.64 3.04
N GLN A 40 5.17 -40.53 2.27
CA GLN A 40 5.56 -40.77 0.88
C GLN A 40 5.22 -39.55 0.01
N ILE A 41 4.04 -38.96 0.22
CA ILE A 41 3.66 -37.72 -0.45
C ILE A 41 4.57 -36.58 -0.01
N ASN A 42 4.88 -36.44 1.29
CA ASN A 42 5.75 -35.38 1.76
C ASN A 42 7.18 -35.49 1.18
N THR A 43 7.69 -36.71 1.03
CA THR A 43 8.95 -36.98 0.33
C THR A 43 8.86 -36.55 -1.13
N LYS A 44 7.81 -36.97 -1.83
CA LYS A 44 7.58 -36.59 -3.24
C LYS A 44 7.47 -35.08 -3.41
N VAL A 45 6.73 -34.40 -2.55
CA VAL A 45 6.59 -32.94 -2.57
C VAL A 45 7.94 -32.25 -2.37
N SER A 46 8.83 -32.83 -1.56
CA SER A 46 10.18 -32.29 -1.36
C SER A 46 11.04 -32.44 -2.63
N GLU A 47 10.91 -33.54 -3.37
CA GLU A 47 11.53 -33.68 -4.69
C GLU A 47 10.97 -32.66 -5.70
N LEU A 48 9.64 -32.48 -5.73
CA LEU A 48 9.01 -31.48 -6.60
C LEU A 48 9.44 -30.06 -6.24
N LEU A 49 9.67 -29.77 -4.95
CA LEU A 49 10.19 -28.49 -4.49
C LEU A 49 11.62 -28.23 -4.99
N LEU A 50 12.47 -29.26 -5.07
CA LEU A 50 13.80 -29.11 -5.66
C LEU A 50 13.71 -28.69 -7.14
N LEU A 51 12.77 -29.27 -7.90
CA LEU A 51 12.51 -28.86 -9.28
C LEU A 51 12.04 -27.41 -9.38
N VAL A 52 11.24 -26.95 -8.40
CA VAL A 52 10.84 -25.53 -8.30
C VAL A 52 12.06 -24.64 -8.10
N MET A 53 12.95 -24.99 -7.16
CA MET A 53 14.16 -24.20 -6.87
C MET A 53 15.15 -24.17 -8.05
N GLN A 54 15.13 -25.20 -8.88
CA GLN A 54 15.97 -25.31 -10.08
C GLN A 54 15.31 -24.71 -11.34
N ASP A 55 14.09 -24.17 -11.23
CA ASP A 55 13.27 -23.66 -12.35
C ASP A 55 12.99 -24.72 -13.46
N GLU A 56 12.94 -26.00 -13.08
CA GLU A 56 12.70 -27.16 -13.96
C GLU A 56 11.20 -27.43 -14.15
N VAL A 57 10.49 -26.42 -14.67
CA VAL A 57 9.01 -26.39 -14.73
C VAL A 57 8.40 -27.55 -15.53
N GLU A 58 9.04 -27.95 -16.62
CA GLU A 58 8.53 -29.04 -17.47
C GLU A 58 8.59 -30.39 -16.77
N THR A 59 9.72 -30.67 -16.11
CA THR A 59 9.93 -31.88 -15.30
C THR A 59 8.98 -31.90 -14.10
N LEU A 60 8.77 -30.74 -13.48
CA LEU A 60 7.82 -30.56 -12.38
C LEU A 60 6.39 -30.91 -12.82
N ARG A 61 5.92 -30.32 -13.92
CA ARG A 61 4.59 -30.56 -14.48
C ARG A 61 4.38 -32.03 -14.81
N PHE A 62 5.35 -32.65 -15.49
CA PHE A 62 5.30 -34.06 -15.82
C PHE A 62 5.25 -34.95 -14.57
N SER A 63 6.08 -34.64 -13.57
CA SER A 63 6.14 -35.41 -12.32
C SER A 63 4.84 -35.32 -11.52
N LEU A 64 4.21 -34.14 -11.48
CA LEU A 64 2.90 -33.94 -10.86
C LEU A 64 1.80 -34.69 -11.60
N GLN A 65 1.77 -34.61 -12.93
CA GLN A 65 0.71 -35.23 -13.73
C GLN A 65 0.69 -36.76 -13.60
N ARG A 66 1.84 -37.39 -13.32
CA ARG A 66 1.97 -38.84 -13.16
C ARG A 66 1.46 -39.39 -11.82
N LEU A 67 1.23 -38.54 -10.82
CA LEU A 67 0.66 -38.98 -9.55
C LEU A 67 -0.82 -39.33 -9.76
N ALA A 68 -1.26 -40.42 -9.14
CA ALA A 68 -2.66 -40.81 -9.15
C ALA A 68 -3.48 -39.91 -8.22
N LEU A 69 -4.78 -39.75 -8.49
CA LEU A 69 -5.71 -39.18 -7.52
C LEU A 69 -5.90 -40.17 -6.35
N PRO A 70 -5.97 -39.70 -5.08
CA PRO A 70 -5.97 -38.31 -4.61
C PRO A 70 -4.58 -37.68 -4.43
N GLN A 71 -3.51 -38.48 -4.44
CA GLN A 71 -2.12 -38.04 -4.16
C GLN A 71 -1.69 -36.82 -4.99
N GLN A 72 -2.16 -36.76 -6.25
CA GLN A 72 -1.91 -35.65 -7.16
C GLN A 72 -2.40 -34.30 -6.61
N GLU A 73 -3.60 -34.23 -6.04
CA GLU A 73 -4.16 -32.98 -5.48
C GLU A 73 -3.50 -32.61 -4.16
N VAL A 74 -3.21 -33.62 -3.32
CA VAL A 74 -2.46 -33.44 -2.09
C VAL A 74 -1.07 -32.86 -2.37
N ALA A 75 -0.38 -33.42 -3.36
CA ALA A 75 0.95 -32.96 -3.77
C ALA A 75 0.91 -31.53 -4.32
N ARG A 76 -0.10 -31.17 -5.12
CA ARG A 76 -0.29 -29.77 -5.56
C ARG A 76 -0.47 -28.84 -4.37
N TYR A 77 -1.38 -29.18 -3.47
CA TYR A 77 -1.68 -28.38 -2.29
C TYR A 77 -0.45 -28.15 -1.42
N LEU A 78 0.24 -29.23 -1.04
CA LEU A 78 1.44 -29.15 -0.19
C LEU A 78 2.60 -28.44 -0.90
N LEU A 79 2.79 -28.67 -2.20
CA LEU A 79 3.83 -27.98 -2.98
C LEU A 79 3.60 -26.46 -2.97
N LEU A 80 2.39 -26.01 -3.34
CA LEU A 80 2.06 -24.59 -3.36
C LEU A 80 2.16 -23.97 -1.97
N GLN A 81 1.73 -24.70 -0.95
CA GLN A 81 1.84 -24.27 0.44
C GLN A 81 3.32 -24.12 0.87
N LYS A 82 4.22 -25.01 0.43
CA LYS A 82 5.66 -24.88 0.71
C LYS A 82 6.28 -23.70 -0.04
N ILE A 83 5.92 -23.49 -1.31
CA ILE A 83 6.37 -22.31 -2.09
C ILE A 83 5.99 -21.02 -1.37
N GLU A 84 4.73 -20.94 -0.92
CA GLU A 84 4.21 -19.78 -0.20
C GLU A 84 4.90 -19.59 1.16
N HIS A 85 4.97 -20.62 2.00
CA HIS A 85 5.60 -20.50 3.32
C HIS A 85 7.10 -20.17 3.27
N GLN A 86 7.81 -20.66 2.25
CA GLN A 86 9.23 -20.38 2.08
C GLN A 86 9.51 -19.07 1.33
N ASN A 87 8.46 -18.31 0.95
CA ASN A 87 8.56 -17.07 0.17
C ASN A 87 9.47 -17.20 -1.06
N ILE A 88 9.33 -18.30 -1.81
CA ILE A 88 10.15 -18.55 -3.00
C ILE A 88 9.75 -17.55 -4.10
N SER A 89 10.72 -16.76 -4.58
CA SER A 89 10.50 -15.83 -5.70
C SER A 89 10.18 -16.60 -6.98
N LEU A 90 9.06 -16.26 -7.62
CA LEU A 90 8.64 -16.95 -8.84
C LEU A 90 9.33 -16.36 -10.08
N THR A 91 9.87 -17.24 -10.92
CA THR A 91 10.27 -16.90 -12.29
C THR A 91 9.02 -16.73 -13.16
N PRO A 92 9.10 -16.06 -14.33
CA PRO A 92 7.98 -15.99 -15.26
C PRO A 92 7.47 -17.37 -15.71
N ARG A 93 8.37 -18.34 -15.90
CA ARG A 93 8.01 -19.73 -16.25
C ARG A 93 7.25 -20.41 -15.13
N MET A 94 7.71 -20.24 -13.89
CA MET A 94 7.03 -20.77 -12.73
C MET A 94 5.65 -20.12 -12.54
N ALA A 95 5.52 -18.81 -12.74
CA ALA A 95 4.24 -18.11 -12.66
C ALA A 95 3.19 -18.69 -13.63
N ILE A 96 3.57 -19.02 -14.87
CA ILE A 96 2.69 -19.71 -15.84
C ILE A 96 2.26 -21.09 -15.32
N PHE A 97 3.19 -21.84 -14.71
CA PHE A 97 2.85 -23.11 -14.09
C PHE A 97 1.86 -22.94 -12.93
N ILE A 98 2.07 -21.96 -12.04
CA ILE A 98 1.15 -21.67 -10.92
C ILE A 98 -0.23 -21.22 -11.44
N GLU A 99 -0.27 -20.40 -12.50
CA GLU A 99 -1.51 -20.02 -13.19
C GLU A 99 -2.27 -21.22 -13.73
N SER A 100 -1.57 -22.19 -14.33
CA SER A 100 -2.23 -23.43 -14.74
C SER A 100 -2.82 -24.21 -13.55
N GLN A 101 -2.27 -24.08 -12.34
CA GLN A 101 -2.83 -24.71 -11.13
C GLN A 101 -4.05 -23.96 -10.58
N SER A 102 -4.14 -22.64 -10.75
CA SER A 102 -5.30 -21.86 -10.28
C SER A 102 -6.56 -22.10 -11.11
N GLN A 103 -6.42 -22.61 -12.33
CA GLN A 103 -7.52 -22.90 -13.26
C GLN A 103 -8.10 -24.31 -13.08
N LEU A 104 -7.46 -25.19 -12.32
CA LEU A 104 -7.98 -26.54 -12.08
C LEU A 104 -9.07 -26.54 -11.01
N VAL A 105 -10.08 -27.38 -11.21
CA VAL A 105 -11.15 -27.60 -10.24
C VAL A 105 -10.78 -28.79 -9.34
N PRO A 106 -10.71 -28.64 -8.01
CA PRO A 106 -10.45 -29.76 -7.11
C PRO A 106 -11.55 -30.82 -7.18
N THR A 107 -11.14 -32.08 -7.25
CA THR A 107 -12.02 -33.24 -7.38
C THR A 107 -12.60 -33.65 -6.04
N TYR A 108 -11.78 -33.61 -4.98
CA TYR A 108 -12.18 -34.04 -3.65
C TYR A 108 -12.73 -32.89 -2.83
N GLN A 109 -13.86 -33.13 -2.17
CA GLN A 109 -14.53 -32.15 -1.33
C GLN A 109 -14.83 -32.74 0.05
N ILE A 110 -14.84 -31.89 1.08
CA ILE A 110 -15.24 -32.27 2.44
C ILE A 110 -16.54 -31.54 2.81
N LEU A 111 -17.40 -32.25 3.54
CA LEU A 111 -18.62 -31.66 4.10
C LEU A 111 -18.29 -31.08 5.49
N GLU A 112 -18.47 -29.77 5.63
CA GLU A 112 -18.32 -29.04 6.89
C GLU A 112 -19.70 -28.68 7.44
N ARG A 113 -19.86 -28.79 8.77
CA ARG A 113 -21.07 -28.42 9.50
C ARG A 113 -20.75 -27.29 10.47
N GLY A 114 -21.45 -26.16 10.34
CA GLY A 114 -21.29 -25.00 11.21
C GLY A 114 -22.60 -24.23 11.34
N ASP A 115 -22.93 -23.76 12.55
CA ASP A 115 -24.09 -22.89 12.83
C ASP A 115 -25.44 -23.35 12.24
N GLY A 116 -25.67 -24.66 12.19
CA GLY A 116 -26.91 -25.25 11.66
C GLY A 116 -26.98 -25.36 10.13
N TYR A 117 -25.88 -25.05 9.44
CA TYR A 117 -25.75 -25.21 7.98
C TYR A 117 -24.69 -26.27 7.65
N GLU A 118 -24.88 -26.92 6.50
CA GLU A 118 -23.89 -27.80 5.87
C GLU A 118 -23.39 -27.12 4.60
N PHE A 119 -22.07 -27.06 4.44
CA PHE A 119 -21.45 -26.55 3.22
C PHE A 119 -20.28 -27.43 2.81
N THR A 120 -19.99 -27.41 1.51
CA THR A 120 -18.99 -28.28 0.89
C THR A 120 -17.81 -27.44 0.43
N VAL A 121 -16.60 -27.81 0.85
CA VAL A 121 -15.36 -27.12 0.47
C VAL A 121 -14.38 -28.11 -0.17
N PRO A 122 -13.46 -27.66 -1.04
CA PRO A 122 -12.39 -28.51 -1.54
C PRO A 122 -11.56 -29.11 -0.39
N ALA A 123 -11.32 -30.41 -0.43
CA ALA A 123 -10.47 -31.10 0.53
C ALA A 123 -9.02 -30.57 0.49
N PHE A 124 -8.55 -30.20 -0.71
CA PHE A 124 -7.23 -29.66 -0.96
C PHE A 124 -7.35 -28.40 -1.83
N ASN A 125 -7.47 -27.23 -1.19
CA ASN A 125 -7.76 -25.97 -1.89
C ASN A 125 -6.51 -25.31 -2.50
N PHE A 126 -5.81 -26.03 -3.38
CA PHE A 126 -4.63 -25.55 -4.07
C PHE A 126 -4.89 -24.34 -5.02
N PRO A 127 -6.07 -24.18 -5.68
CA PRO A 127 -6.31 -23.01 -6.54
C PRO A 127 -6.28 -21.68 -5.79
N VAL A 128 -6.75 -21.65 -4.54
CA VAL A 128 -6.70 -20.44 -3.70
C VAL A 128 -5.26 -20.07 -3.36
N ILE A 129 -4.41 -21.05 -3.05
CA ILE A 129 -2.97 -20.79 -2.81
C ILE A 129 -2.30 -20.29 -4.10
N ALA A 130 -2.58 -20.93 -5.24
CA ALA A 130 -2.05 -20.51 -6.54
C ALA A 130 -2.40 -19.04 -6.85
N ASN A 131 -3.66 -18.65 -6.68
CA ASN A 131 -4.10 -17.27 -6.90
C ASN A 131 -3.36 -16.28 -6.00
N ARG A 132 -3.18 -16.60 -4.72
CA ARG A 132 -2.45 -15.75 -3.77
C ARG A 132 -0.98 -15.59 -4.14
N LEU A 133 -0.31 -16.68 -4.55
CA LEU A 133 1.05 -16.65 -5.09
C LEU A 133 1.17 -15.76 -6.33
N LEU A 134 0.22 -15.85 -7.27
CA LEU A 134 0.21 -15.00 -8.48
C LEU A 134 -0.01 -13.52 -8.15
N GLN A 135 -0.88 -13.20 -7.19
CA GLN A 135 -1.06 -11.82 -6.74
C GLN A 135 0.22 -11.26 -6.10
N HIS A 136 0.92 -12.06 -5.29
CA HIS A 136 2.20 -11.68 -4.70
C HIS A 136 3.25 -11.42 -5.79
N TRP A 137 3.43 -12.35 -6.72
CA TRP A 137 4.39 -12.20 -7.81
C TRP A 137 4.10 -10.97 -8.69
N LYS A 138 2.83 -10.73 -9.04
CA LYS A 138 2.44 -9.54 -9.81
C LYS A 138 2.76 -8.25 -9.05
N LYS A 139 2.57 -8.25 -7.73
CA LYS A 139 2.96 -7.14 -6.86
C LYS A 139 4.47 -6.92 -6.91
N ASP A 140 5.28 -7.99 -6.83
CA ASP A 140 6.74 -7.89 -6.88
C ASP A 140 7.25 -7.37 -8.23
N GLN A 141 6.66 -7.84 -9.34
CA GLN A 141 6.99 -7.32 -10.67
C GLN A 141 6.67 -5.83 -10.80
N ASN A 142 5.51 -5.39 -10.30
CA ASN A 142 5.15 -3.98 -10.32
C ASN A 142 6.10 -3.14 -9.45
N THR A 143 6.50 -3.65 -8.28
CA THR A 143 7.49 -3.00 -7.41
C THR A 143 8.83 -2.87 -8.12
N LEU A 144 9.35 -3.94 -8.70
CA LEU A 144 10.64 -3.92 -9.40
C LEU A 144 10.61 -2.97 -10.60
N ALA A 145 9.54 -3.02 -11.41
CA ALA A 145 9.39 -2.14 -12.56
C ALA A 145 9.29 -0.67 -12.15
N PHE A 146 8.61 -0.37 -11.03
CA PHE A 146 8.55 0.97 -10.45
C PHE A 146 9.95 1.43 -10.01
N VAL A 147 10.67 0.62 -9.22
CA VAL A 147 12.00 0.96 -8.71
C VAL A 147 12.97 1.20 -9.86
N ILE A 148 13.05 0.30 -10.84
CA ILE A 148 13.95 0.46 -11.99
C ILE A 148 13.68 1.77 -12.74
N LYS A 149 12.41 2.08 -13.04
CA LYS A 149 12.05 3.33 -13.73
C LYS A 149 12.37 4.57 -12.91
N ALA A 150 12.16 4.51 -11.59
CA ALA A 150 12.48 5.62 -10.70
C ALA A 150 14.00 5.86 -10.64
N GLU A 151 14.79 4.80 -10.46
CA GLU A 151 16.25 4.83 -10.42
C GLU A 151 16.86 5.33 -11.74
N GLN A 152 16.28 4.92 -12.87
CA GLN A 152 16.69 5.38 -14.19
C GLN A 152 16.18 6.79 -14.53
N LYS A 153 15.39 7.41 -13.65
CA LYS A 153 14.76 8.73 -13.86
C LYS A 153 13.82 8.75 -15.07
N GLU A 154 13.29 7.59 -15.45
CA GLU A 154 12.34 7.40 -16.53
C GLU A 154 10.88 7.38 -16.04
N LEU A 155 10.66 7.33 -14.71
CA LEU A 155 9.32 7.35 -14.14
C LEU A 155 8.72 8.76 -14.23
N VAL A 156 7.68 8.91 -15.06
CA VAL A 156 6.84 10.13 -15.11
C VAL A 156 5.63 9.97 -14.19
N LEU A 157 5.59 10.73 -13.08
CA LEU A 157 4.57 10.60 -12.03
C LEU A 157 3.15 10.85 -12.55
N GLN A 158 2.96 11.87 -13.40
CA GLN A 158 1.65 12.21 -13.95
C GLN A 158 1.05 11.05 -14.76
N GLU A 159 1.86 10.42 -15.61
CA GLU A 159 1.43 9.28 -16.43
C GLU A 159 1.24 8.04 -15.56
N TRP A 160 2.15 7.82 -14.60
CA TRP A 160 2.09 6.70 -13.69
C TRP A 160 0.85 6.75 -12.80
N LEU A 161 0.50 7.91 -12.26
CA LEU A 161 -0.67 8.10 -11.40
C LEU A 161 -1.94 8.45 -12.19
N SER A 162 -2.09 7.85 -13.37
CA SER A 162 -3.29 7.93 -14.22
C SER A 162 -4.00 6.57 -14.34
N GLY A 163 -5.28 6.58 -14.69
CA GLY A 163 -6.08 5.37 -14.89
C GLY A 163 -7.33 5.33 -14.03
N SER A 164 -7.80 4.12 -13.68
CA SER A 164 -8.96 3.96 -12.79
C SER A 164 -8.61 4.30 -11.35
N GLU A 165 -9.61 4.69 -10.54
CA GLU A 165 -9.40 5.07 -9.13
C GLU A 165 -8.66 3.96 -8.34
N HIS A 166 -9.01 2.70 -8.57
CA HIS A 166 -8.32 1.56 -7.95
C HIS A 166 -6.85 1.45 -8.36
N GLN A 167 -6.54 1.71 -9.63
CA GLN A 167 -5.15 1.70 -10.12
C GLN A 167 -4.34 2.83 -9.52
N ILE A 168 -4.92 4.03 -9.45
CA ILE A 168 -4.26 5.20 -8.85
C ILE A 168 -3.94 4.91 -7.39
N LYS A 169 -4.91 4.48 -6.58
CA LYS A 169 -4.69 4.15 -5.16
C LYS A 169 -3.61 3.08 -4.96
N ALA A 170 -3.61 2.04 -5.79
CA ALA A 170 -2.59 0.99 -5.72
C ALA A 170 -1.18 1.51 -6.05
N ARG A 171 -1.07 2.41 -7.04
CA ARG A 171 0.20 3.02 -7.45
C ARG A 171 0.70 4.07 -6.47
N GLU A 172 -0.19 4.87 -5.87
CA GLU A 172 0.15 5.79 -4.79
C GLU A 172 0.67 5.03 -3.56
N ALA A 173 -0.02 3.95 -3.16
CA ALA A 173 0.43 3.11 -2.06
C ALA A 173 1.80 2.45 -2.33
N LEU A 174 2.05 2.05 -3.58
CA LEU A 174 3.37 1.52 -3.99
C LEU A 174 4.43 2.61 -3.89
N LEU A 175 4.20 3.79 -4.49
CA LEU A 175 5.10 4.93 -4.44
C LEU A 175 5.46 5.29 -2.98
N ILE A 176 4.45 5.49 -2.12
CA ILE A 176 4.65 5.87 -0.72
C ILE A 176 5.52 4.87 0.05
N ARG A 177 5.32 3.57 -0.21
CA ARG A 177 6.05 2.48 0.46
C ARG A 177 7.50 2.39 0.01
N GLU A 178 7.75 2.52 -1.29
CA GLU A 178 9.08 2.28 -1.87
C GLU A 178 9.99 3.51 -1.88
N LEU A 179 9.47 4.72 -1.62
CA LEU A 179 10.26 5.96 -1.66
C LEU A 179 11.53 5.94 -0.79
N ASP A 180 11.49 5.34 0.40
CA ASP A 180 12.67 5.23 1.29
C ASP A 180 13.77 4.31 0.73
N GLY A 181 13.40 3.40 -0.18
CA GLY A 181 14.31 2.44 -0.79
C GLY A 181 15.00 2.97 -2.05
N LEU A 182 14.60 4.14 -2.54
CA LEU A 182 15.17 4.76 -3.74
C LEU A 182 16.45 5.54 -3.42
N SER A 183 17.32 5.69 -4.42
CA SER A 183 18.46 6.59 -4.36
C SER A 183 18.05 8.06 -4.17
N ALA A 184 18.93 8.85 -3.56
CA ALA A 184 18.68 10.28 -3.36
C ALA A 184 18.47 11.02 -4.69
N GLU A 185 19.19 10.61 -5.74
CA GLU A 185 19.06 11.15 -7.09
C GLU A 185 17.70 10.82 -7.74
N ALA A 186 17.16 9.62 -7.47
CA ALA A 186 15.83 9.24 -7.94
C ALA A 186 14.75 10.04 -7.20
N VAL A 187 14.84 10.16 -5.88
CA VAL A 187 13.90 10.95 -5.07
C VAL A 187 13.90 12.43 -5.49
N ASP A 188 15.08 13.03 -5.70
CA ASP A 188 15.23 14.40 -6.20
C ASP A 188 14.61 14.57 -7.60
N ALA A 189 14.81 13.61 -8.51
CA ALA A 189 14.19 13.63 -9.83
C ALA A 189 12.65 13.57 -9.75
N LEU A 190 12.08 12.77 -8.84
CA LEU A 190 10.63 12.71 -8.60
C LEU A 190 10.10 14.00 -7.97
N ALA A 191 10.81 14.57 -6.99
CA ALA A 191 10.46 15.86 -6.37
C ALA A 191 10.41 16.99 -7.39
N LYS A 192 11.40 17.04 -8.30
CA LYS A 192 11.48 18.04 -9.38
C LYS A 192 10.30 18.00 -10.34
N GLN A 193 9.68 16.84 -10.56
CA GLN A 193 8.48 16.75 -11.39
C GLN A 193 7.30 17.51 -10.78
N LEU A 194 7.22 17.61 -9.45
CA LEU A 194 6.20 18.41 -8.77
C LEU A 194 6.53 19.91 -8.75
N THR A 195 7.80 20.27 -8.58
CA THR A 195 8.22 21.66 -8.35
C THR A 195 8.53 22.44 -9.62
N GLN A 196 9.00 21.78 -10.68
CA GLN A 196 9.42 22.42 -11.94
C GLN A 196 8.32 22.43 -13.01
N GLY A 197 7.26 21.64 -12.84
CA GLY A 197 6.08 21.67 -13.70
C GLY A 197 5.22 22.92 -13.49
N LEU A 198 4.45 23.34 -14.50
CA LEU A 198 3.39 24.32 -14.30
C LEU A 198 2.36 23.71 -13.34
N VAL A 199 2.30 24.22 -12.10
CA VAL A 199 1.44 23.77 -10.96
C VAL A 199 -0.04 23.55 -11.31
N ILE A 200 -0.50 24.04 -12.46
CA ILE A 200 -1.90 24.08 -12.87
C ILE A 200 -2.34 22.82 -13.64
N SER A 201 -1.43 21.98 -14.14
CA SER A 201 -1.82 20.86 -15.03
C SER A 201 -2.19 19.58 -14.30
N TRP A 202 -1.59 19.27 -13.14
CA TRP A 202 -1.82 18.01 -12.43
C TRP A 202 -1.18 18.05 -11.03
N LEU A 203 -1.85 17.45 -10.03
CA LEU A 203 -1.32 17.24 -8.67
C LEU A 203 -1.73 15.85 -8.16
N PRO A 204 -0.83 15.09 -7.52
CA PRO A 204 -1.17 13.82 -6.87
C PRO A 204 -1.89 14.06 -5.53
N SER A 205 -2.32 12.98 -4.85
CA SER A 205 -2.94 13.09 -3.54
C SER A 205 -2.02 13.71 -2.48
N THR A 206 -2.59 14.32 -1.44
CA THR A 206 -1.83 14.94 -0.36
C THR A 206 -0.87 13.96 0.32
N SER A 207 -1.30 12.71 0.55
CA SER A 207 -0.45 11.64 1.07
C SER A 207 0.84 11.43 0.27
N VAL A 208 0.77 11.48 -1.06
CA VAL A 208 1.94 11.34 -1.94
C VAL A 208 2.87 12.54 -1.80
N VAL A 209 2.33 13.76 -1.81
CA VAL A 209 3.13 14.99 -1.67
C VAL A 209 3.80 15.04 -0.30
N VAL A 210 3.07 14.74 0.79
CA VAL A 210 3.61 14.63 2.14
C VAL A 210 4.77 13.64 2.17
N ARG A 211 4.57 12.43 1.66
CA ARG A 211 5.61 11.41 1.69
C ARG A 211 6.85 11.81 0.89
N LEU A 212 6.66 12.39 -0.29
CA LEU A 212 7.77 12.87 -1.10
C LEU A 212 8.52 14.02 -0.41
N ALA A 213 7.81 14.94 0.25
CA ALA A 213 8.40 16.03 1.02
C ALA A 213 9.25 15.51 2.19
N GLN A 214 8.76 14.50 2.92
CA GLN A 214 9.48 13.88 4.03
C GLN A 214 10.81 13.24 3.58
N VAL A 215 10.77 12.47 2.48
CA VAL A 215 11.92 11.68 2.01
C VAL A 215 12.94 12.57 1.30
N SER A 216 12.47 13.50 0.45
CA SER A 216 13.35 14.43 -0.27
C SER A 216 13.92 15.52 0.64
N ARG A 217 13.21 15.86 1.72
CA ARG A 217 13.45 17.07 2.54
C ARG A 217 13.57 18.34 1.68
N ASP A 218 12.83 18.40 0.59
CA ASP A 218 12.81 19.54 -0.33
C ASP A 218 11.77 20.59 0.11
N ALA A 219 12.25 21.80 0.41
CA ALA A 219 11.41 22.93 0.82
C ALA A 219 10.41 23.36 -0.27
N ASP A 220 10.73 23.20 -1.56
CA ASP A 220 9.81 23.55 -2.64
C ASP A 220 8.65 22.53 -2.74
N VAL A 221 8.87 21.26 -2.39
CA VAL A 221 7.80 20.26 -2.27
C VAL A 221 6.89 20.60 -1.10
N TYR A 222 7.44 21.01 0.05
CA TYR A 222 6.64 21.51 1.18
C TYR A 222 5.84 22.77 0.81
N LYS A 223 6.45 23.70 0.08
CA LYS A 223 5.75 24.89 -0.42
C LYS A 223 4.56 24.51 -1.32
N MET A 224 4.68 23.45 -2.11
CA MET A 224 3.56 22.89 -2.87
C MET A 224 2.49 22.34 -1.92
N LEU A 225 2.89 21.48 -0.97
CA LEU A 225 1.99 20.88 0.02
C LEU A 225 1.15 21.94 0.74
N TRP A 226 1.78 23.03 1.20
CA TRP A 226 1.09 24.10 1.92
C TRP A 226 0.14 24.94 1.06
N ARG A 227 0.23 24.86 -0.27
CA ARG A 227 -0.73 25.49 -1.19
C ARG A 227 -1.93 24.59 -1.49
N MET A 228 -1.85 23.30 -1.17
CA MET A 228 -2.95 22.37 -1.35
C MET A 228 -4.07 22.62 -0.33
N LYS A 229 -5.27 22.11 -0.62
CA LYS A 229 -6.36 22.12 0.35
C LYS A 229 -5.95 21.27 1.55
N ALA A 230 -6.07 21.85 2.75
CA ALA A 230 -5.80 21.14 3.98
C ALA A 230 -6.74 19.94 4.17
N ASP A 231 -6.15 18.82 4.57
CA ASP A 231 -6.80 17.56 4.93
C ASP A 231 -6.06 16.89 6.11
N SER A 232 -6.49 15.68 6.46
CA SER A 232 -5.88 14.91 7.56
C SER A 232 -4.37 14.68 7.35
N ASP A 233 -3.92 14.41 6.12
CA ASP A 233 -2.51 14.10 5.86
C ASP A 233 -1.63 15.34 6.11
N SER A 234 -2.07 16.51 5.64
CA SER A 234 -1.37 17.77 5.90
C SER A 234 -1.34 18.13 7.40
N GLN A 235 -2.38 17.81 8.16
CA GLN A 235 -2.44 18.04 9.61
C GLN A 235 -1.52 17.10 10.38
N TYR A 236 -1.48 15.82 10.00
CA TYR A 236 -0.54 14.86 10.58
C TYR A 236 0.91 15.24 10.30
N GLU A 237 1.19 15.78 9.11
CA GLU A 237 2.53 16.25 8.78
C GLU A 237 2.97 17.42 9.67
N LEU A 238 2.09 18.38 9.99
CA LEU A 238 2.42 19.43 10.97
C LEU A 238 2.76 18.85 12.34
N GLN A 239 2.00 17.86 12.80
CA GLN A 239 2.27 17.20 14.07
C GLN A 239 3.64 16.51 14.05
N ARG A 240 4.00 15.84 12.95
CA ARG A 240 5.30 15.19 12.77
C ARG A 240 6.44 16.20 12.80
N LEU A 241 6.35 17.28 12.02
CA LEU A 241 7.36 18.35 11.98
C LEU A 241 7.57 19.00 13.36
N ALA A 242 6.49 19.20 14.11
CA ALA A 242 6.55 19.73 15.48
C ALA A 242 7.26 18.77 16.45
N SER A 243 7.06 17.46 16.26
CA SER A 243 7.74 16.43 17.05
C SER A 243 9.23 16.30 16.70
N GLU A 244 9.63 16.53 15.45
CA GLU A 244 11.05 16.54 15.06
C GLU A 244 11.78 17.77 15.59
N GLY A 245 11.18 18.96 15.47
CA GLY A 245 11.67 20.19 16.09
C GLY A 245 13.04 20.67 15.61
N ASP A 246 13.61 20.06 14.56
CA ASP A 246 14.85 20.51 13.94
C ASP A 246 14.64 21.82 13.15
N LEU A 247 15.75 22.46 12.75
CA LEU A 247 15.71 23.75 12.06
C LEU A 247 14.83 23.73 10.80
N PHE A 248 14.96 22.70 9.97
CA PHE A 248 14.19 22.57 8.74
C PHE A 248 12.71 22.36 9.06
N SER A 249 12.41 21.50 10.02
CA SER A 249 11.03 21.21 10.44
C SER A 249 10.32 22.46 10.97
N VAL A 250 11.02 23.27 11.77
CA VAL A 250 10.53 24.55 12.28
C VAL A 250 10.29 25.55 11.13
N GLU A 251 11.19 25.61 10.14
CA GLU A 251 10.98 26.44 8.94
C GLU A 251 9.74 26.02 8.15
N GLN A 252 9.49 24.72 8.01
CA GLN A 252 8.30 24.22 7.33
C GLN A 252 7.01 24.53 8.12
N LEU A 253 7.03 24.44 9.45
CA LEU A 253 5.90 24.89 10.29
C LEU A 253 5.61 26.38 10.11
N MET A 254 6.64 27.23 10.07
CA MET A 254 6.48 28.65 9.78
C MET A 254 5.94 28.90 8.37
N SER A 255 6.35 28.10 7.38
CA SER A 255 5.81 28.19 6.02
C SER A 255 4.35 27.76 5.94
N ALA A 256 3.94 26.74 6.70
CA ALA A 256 2.58 26.23 6.69
C ALA A 256 1.54 27.25 7.17
N THR A 257 1.94 28.27 7.95
CA THR A 257 1.02 29.33 8.40
C THR A 257 0.45 30.17 7.25
N GLN A 258 1.03 30.08 6.05
CA GLN A 258 0.52 30.74 4.85
C GLN A 258 -0.80 30.11 4.38
N ASN A 259 -1.05 28.84 4.72
CA ASN A 259 -2.31 28.17 4.44
C ASN A 259 -3.37 28.58 5.47
N PRO A 260 -4.47 29.24 5.07
CA PRO A 260 -5.48 29.73 6.00
C PRO A 260 -6.11 28.63 6.87
N SER A 261 -6.26 27.42 6.34
CA SER A 261 -6.87 26.29 7.04
C SER A 261 -5.93 25.61 8.05
N LEU A 262 -4.61 25.70 7.83
CA LEU A 262 -3.60 25.12 8.73
C LEU A 262 -2.99 26.14 9.71
N LYS A 263 -3.20 27.45 9.45
CA LYS A 263 -2.55 28.55 10.17
C LYS A 263 -2.61 28.42 11.70
N GLN A 264 -3.80 28.21 12.24
CA GLN A 264 -3.99 28.13 13.68
C GLN A 264 -3.23 26.95 14.28
N GLN A 265 -3.35 25.77 13.68
CA GLN A 265 -2.65 24.57 14.13
C GLN A 265 -1.13 24.71 14.01
N ALA A 266 -0.63 25.29 12.91
CA ALA A 266 0.80 25.52 12.74
C ALA A 266 1.36 26.47 13.81
N ILE A 267 0.62 27.53 14.17
CA ILE A 267 1.01 28.46 15.24
C ILE A 267 0.96 27.77 16.61
N GLU A 268 -0.07 26.98 16.89
CA GLU A 268 -0.16 26.14 18.09
C GLU A 268 1.05 25.21 18.22
N LYS A 269 1.47 24.56 17.12
CA LYS A 269 2.66 23.71 17.13
C LYS A 269 3.96 24.47 17.34
N LEU A 270 4.09 25.67 16.79
CA LEU A 270 5.26 26.53 17.00
C LEU A 270 5.39 26.99 18.45
N THR A 271 4.28 27.33 19.12
CA THR A 271 4.29 27.77 20.53
C THR A 271 4.50 26.62 21.52
N GLN A 272 4.20 25.39 21.11
CA GLN A 272 4.47 24.15 21.87
C GLN A 272 5.94 23.74 21.88
N LEU A 273 6.82 24.37 21.09
CA LEU A 273 8.25 24.06 21.08
C LEU A 273 8.92 24.55 22.38
N HIS A 274 9.64 23.65 23.05
CA HIS A 274 10.32 23.93 24.32
C HIS A 274 11.80 23.53 24.26
N PRO A 275 12.74 24.46 24.51
CA PRO A 275 12.53 25.91 24.66
C PRO A 275 12.08 26.56 23.34
N LEU A 276 11.41 27.71 23.41
CA LEU A 276 10.94 28.42 22.21
C LEU A 276 12.15 28.95 21.40
N PRO A 277 12.38 28.44 20.17
CA PRO A 277 13.54 28.83 19.38
C PRO A 277 13.51 30.32 18.99
N GLU A 278 14.68 30.93 18.84
CA GLU A 278 14.77 32.39 18.59
C GLU A 278 14.18 32.80 17.23
N ASN A 279 14.37 31.98 16.19
CA ASN A 279 13.73 32.18 14.89
C ASN A 279 12.20 32.15 15.00
N VAL A 280 11.64 31.29 15.85
CA VAL A 280 10.20 31.22 16.12
C VAL A 280 9.72 32.46 16.85
N LYS A 281 10.47 32.96 17.84
CA LYS A 281 10.11 34.22 18.52
C LYS A 281 10.02 35.39 17.56
N VAL A 282 11.04 35.58 16.72
CA VAL A 282 11.07 36.64 15.71
C VAL A 282 9.88 36.51 14.76
N PHE A 283 9.59 35.29 14.31
CA PHE A 283 8.43 35.00 13.47
C PHE A 283 7.11 35.34 14.15
N LEU A 284 6.86 34.87 15.38
CA LEU A 284 5.62 35.14 16.13
C LEU A 284 5.44 36.63 16.42
N ILE A 285 6.52 37.37 16.72
CA ILE A 285 6.49 38.84 16.86
C ILE A 285 6.02 39.49 15.56
N SER A 286 6.55 39.07 14.41
CA SER A 286 6.15 39.61 13.11
C SER A 286 4.66 39.38 12.83
N ARG A 287 4.14 38.21 13.21
CA ARG A 287 2.72 37.83 13.09
C ARG A 287 1.84 38.66 14.01
N MET A 288 2.28 38.92 15.25
CA MET A 288 1.60 39.83 16.18
C MET A 288 1.62 41.30 15.76
N GLY A 289 2.43 41.67 14.77
CA GLY A 289 2.34 42.99 14.11
C GLY A 289 1.16 43.11 13.14
N LEU A 290 0.59 41.99 12.69
CA LEU A 290 -0.57 41.95 11.81
C LEU A 290 -1.86 41.96 12.65
N ALA A 291 -2.75 42.93 12.39
CA ALA A 291 -3.94 43.14 13.22
C ALA A 291 -4.87 41.91 13.27
N GLU A 292 -4.98 41.17 12.16
CA GLU A 292 -5.83 39.99 12.02
C GLU A 292 -5.27 38.76 12.74
N GLU A 293 -3.94 38.68 12.92
CA GLU A 293 -3.27 37.50 13.49
C GLU A 293 -2.87 37.71 14.96
N ALA A 294 -2.74 38.97 15.41
CA ALA A 294 -2.24 39.32 16.74
C ALA A 294 -3.01 38.68 17.89
N SER A 295 -4.34 38.72 17.87
CA SER A 295 -5.16 38.14 18.94
C SER A 295 -5.03 36.62 19.00
N MET A 296 -4.97 35.95 17.84
CA MET A 296 -4.86 34.49 17.78
C MET A 296 -3.49 34.01 18.24
N VAL A 297 -2.40 34.65 17.79
CA VAL A 297 -1.03 34.32 18.24
C VAL A 297 -0.86 34.57 19.74
N ALA A 298 -1.38 35.70 20.24
CA ALA A 298 -1.34 36.02 21.66
C ALA A 298 -2.11 34.99 22.50
N GLN A 299 -3.30 34.58 22.06
CA GLN A 299 -4.09 33.56 22.76
C GLN A 299 -3.33 32.25 22.85
N GLU A 300 -2.68 31.85 21.76
CA GLU A 300 -1.95 30.59 21.71
C GLU A 300 -0.69 30.61 22.59
N LEU A 301 0.02 31.74 22.64
CA LEU A 301 1.11 31.94 23.59
C LEU A 301 0.64 31.87 25.05
N VAL A 302 -0.53 32.43 25.36
CA VAL A 302 -1.12 32.36 26.70
C VAL A 302 -1.48 30.91 27.06
N ASN A 303 -2.10 30.17 26.13
CA ASN A 303 -2.48 28.77 26.31
C ASN A 303 -1.28 27.87 26.61
N GLN A 304 -0.14 28.13 25.96
CA GLN A 304 1.11 27.37 26.18
C GLN A 304 1.98 27.92 27.33
N GLY A 305 1.49 28.86 28.13
CA GLY A 305 2.18 29.36 29.33
C GLY A 305 3.20 30.48 29.12
N HIS A 306 3.30 31.05 27.91
CA HIS A 306 4.26 32.12 27.56
C HIS A 306 3.77 33.54 27.95
N GLN A 307 2.92 33.66 28.97
CA GLN A 307 2.31 34.93 29.39
C GLN A 307 3.33 35.98 29.85
N SER A 308 4.39 35.55 30.55
CA SER A 308 5.43 36.45 31.06
C SER A 308 6.18 37.14 29.90
N TRP A 309 6.58 36.35 28.90
CA TRP A 309 7.20 36.84 27.68
C TRP A 309 6.28 37.78 26.91
N LEU A 310 4.98 37.44 26.81
CA LEU A 310 4.00 38.30 26.14
C LEU A 310 3.84 39.67 26.82
N ARG A 311 3.88 39.73 28.17
CA ARG A 311 3.85 41.01 28.92
C ARG A 311 5.11 41.84 28.69
N GLU A 312 6.28 41.19 28.61
CA GLU A 312 7.54 41.84 28.26
C GLU A 312 7.51 42.41 26.84
N LEU A 313 6.94 41.70 25.88
CA LEU A 313 6.81 42.19 24.51
C LEU A 313 5.91 43.43 24.42
N VAL A 314 4.82 43.48 25.18
CA VAL A 314 3.92 44.65 25.21
C VAL A 314 4.62 45.90 25.75
N SER A 315 5.55 45.75 26.70
CA SER A 315 6.27 46.89 27.28
C SER A 315 7.51 47.32 26.48
N SER A 316 8.13 46.39 25.73
CA SER A 316 9.43 46.61 25.09
C SER A 316 9.40 46.69 23.56
N ASN A 317 8.38 46.12 22.89
CA ASN A 317 8.39 45.96 21.43
C ASN A 317 7.30 46.80 20.75
N ARG A 318 7.70 47.73 19.88
CA ARG A 318 6.77 48.61 19.13
C ARG A 318 6.13 47.95 17.91
N GLN A 319 6.60 46.77 17.49
CA GLN A 319 6.10 46.08 16.31
C GLN A 319 4.79 45.34 16.57
N VAL A 320 4.50 44.98 17.83
CA VAL A 320 3.31 44.21 18.19
C VAL A 320 2.09 45.09 18.38
N LYS A 321 0.90 44.58 18.05
CA LYS A 321 -0.37 45.29 18.26
C LYS A 321 -0.82 45.18 19.72
N VAL A 322 -0.28 46.07 20.56
CA VAL A 322 -0.51 46.15 22.02
C VAL A 322 -1.99 46.05 22.41
N THR A 323 -2.88 46.75 21.71
CA THR A 323 -4.31 46.76 22.03
C THR A 323 -4.99 45.41 21.83
N SER A 324 -4.58 44.64 20.83
CA SER A 324 -5.09 43.28 20.58
C SER A 324 -4.57 42.30 21.62
N ILE A 325 -3.29 42.41 21.99
CA ILE A 325 -2.64 41.55 22.99
C ILE A 325 -3.19 41.80 24.39
N GLN A 326 -3.41 43.07 24.77
CA GLN A 326 -3.95 43.43 26.07
C GLN A 326 -5.35 42.85 26.31
N LYS A 327 -6.19 42.79 25.27
CA LYS A 327 -7.52 42.16 25.36
C LYS A 327 -7.45 40.67 25.69
N VAL A 328 -6.43 39.97 25.19
CA VAL A 328 -6.20 38.55 25.48
C VAL A 328 -5.66 38.37 26.89
N LEU A 329 -4.75 39.24 27.34
CA LEU A 329 -4.19 39.19 28.69
C LEU A 329 -5.17 39.58 29.80
N SER A 330 -6.27 40.26 29.46
CA SER A 330 -7.32 40.69 30.39
C SER A 330 -8.47 39.68 30.55
N ASN A 331 -8.52 38.66 29.69
CA ASN A 331 -9.47 37.55 29.77
C ASN A 331 -8.86 36.40 30.56
#